data_AF-T0ZSW8-F1
#
_entry.id   AF-T0ZSW8-F1
#
_cell.length_a   1.000
_cell.length_b   1.000
_cell.length_c   1.000
_cell.angle_alpha   90.00
_cell.angle_beta   90.00
_cell.angle_gamma   90.00
#
_symmetry.space_group_name_H-M   'P 1'
#
loop_
_entity.id
_entity.type
_entity.pdbx_description
1 polymer ?
#
loop_
_entity_poly.entity_id
_entity_poly.type
_entity_poly.pdbx_seq_one_letter_code
_entity_poly.pdbx_strand_id
1 'polypeptide(L)'
;MWIFKYERLTRPAQAAIFDRAHAIVGIGFVFALIAPMYFIFRRSQRIKSERNDLHGSAHWAVQKEVEATNLLPSEANRGGVVFGAWRDPSGRVQYLRHKGPEHMMVFAPTRSGKGVGIVIPTLVSWDESVLVLDIKGENWALTSGFRERVLKQRALKFDPTALDSARFNPLLEIRLDLNMVKDVQNICTLIVDPDGKGLEDHWAKTAFDLLVGVVIFVLVC
;
A
#
# COMPACT_ATOMS: atom_id res chain seq x y z
N MET A 1 32.02 63.36 12.21
CA MET A 1 32.72 64.45 12.93
C MET A 1 32.80 65.76 12.12
N TRP A 2 32.80 65.72 10.78
CA TRP A 2 32.86 66.92 9.91
C TRP A 2 31.50 67.62 9.70
N ILE A 3 30.39 66.87 9.62
CA ILE A 3 29.01 67.37 9.41
C ILE A 3 28.53 68.27 10.56
N PHE A 4 28.71 67.83 11.82
CA PHE A 4 28.25 68.59 12.99
C PHE A 4 29.00 69.91 13.24
N LYS A 5 30.15 70.15 12.58
CA LYS A 5 30.99 71.33 12.82
C LYS A 5 30.69 72.50 11.88
N TYR A 6 30.03 72.26 10.74
CA TYR A 6 29.78 73.29 9.70
C TYR A 6 28.30 73.52 9.36
N GLU A 7 27.37 72.92 10.11
CA GLU A 7 25.91 72.95 9.85
C GLU A 7 25.19 74.25 10.25
N ARG A 8 25.87 75.40 10.30
CA ARG A 8 25.18 76.72 10.35
C ARG A 8 24.98 77.24 8.93
N LEU A 9 24.12 76.58 8.17
CA LEU A 9 23.67 77.03 6.86
C LEU A 9 22.66 78.16 7.02
N THR A 10 23.00 79.35 6.54
CA THR A 10 22.29 80.62 6.71
C THR A 10 21.00 80.76 5.88
N ARG A 11 20.42 79.67 5.35
CA ARG A 11 19.15 79.69 4.60
C ARG A 11 18.27 78.44 4.87
N PRO A 12 17.01 78.59 5.31
CA PRO A 12 16.13 77.48 5.70
C PRO A 12 15.80 76.50 4.57
N ALA A 13 15.87 76.94 3.31
CA ALA A 13 15.64 76.08 2.15
C ALA A 13 16.74 75.02 1.95
N GLN A 14 17.97 75.26 2.42
CA GLN A 14 19.09 74.33 2.26
C GLN A 14 19.07 73.25 3.35
N ALA A 15 18.70 73.60 4.58
CA ALA A 15 18.57 72.64 5.69
C ALA A 15 17.58 71.51 5.37
N ALA A 16 16.42 71.84 4.80
CA ALA A 16 15.42 70.86 4.39
C ALA A 16 15.91 69.87 3.30
N ILE A 17 16.87 70.28 2.47
CA ILE A 17 17.49 69.41 1.45
C ILE A 17 18.46 68.43 2.12
N PHE A 18 19.28 68.90 3.05
CA PHE A 18 20.20 68.05 3.80
C PHE A 18 19.47 67.07 4.73
N ASP A 19 18.39 67.47 5.38
CA ASP A 19 17.57 66.58 6.21
C ASP A 19 16.95 65.44 5.39
N ARG A 20 16.43 65.76 4.19
CA ARG A 20 15.92 64.74 3.25
C ARG A 20 17.03 63.82 2.76
N ALA A 21 18.23 64.36 2.47
CA ALA A 21 19.37 63.55 2.06
C ALA A 21 19.83 62.60 3.18
N HIS A 22 19.93 63.08 4.43
CA HIS A 22 20.25 62.25 5.59
C HIS A 22 19.18 61.19 5.85
N ALA A 23 17.89 61.52 5.69
CA ALA A 23 16.80 60.55 5.82
C ALA A 23 16.87 59.46 4.73
N ILE A 24 17.12 59.81 3.47
CA ILE A 24 17.27 58.85 2.37
C ILE A 24 18.47 57.93 2.62
N VAL A 25 19.61 58.48 3.04
CA VAL A 25 20.82 57.71 3.35
C VAL A 25 20.58 56.80 4.56
N GLY A 26 19.93 57.30 5.61
CA GLY A 26 19.62 56.53 6.81
C GLY A 26 18.66 55.38 6.54
N ILE A 27 17.56 55.64 5.81
CA ILE A 27 16.58 54.60 5.42
C ILE A 27 17.24 53.60 4.48
N GLY A 28 18.02 54.06 3.50
CA GLY A 28 18.77 53.19 2.59
C GLY A 28 19.76 52.28 3.31
N PHE A 29 20.47 52.82 4.32
CA PHE A 29 21.41 52.05 5.13
C PHE A 29 20.72 51.01 6.00
N VAL A 30 19.63 51.38 6.67
CA VAL A 30 18.83 50.44 7.47
C VAL A 30 18.23 49.34 6.59
N PHE A 31 17.69 49.71 5.42
CA PHE A 31 17.14 48.74 4.47
C PHE A 31 18.22 47.79 3.92
N ALA A 32 19.41 48.32 3.60
CA ALA A 32 20.55 47.53 3.12
C ALA A 32 21.09 46.56 4.18
N LEU A 33 20.90 46.82 5.47
CA LEU A 33 21.24 45.88 6.54
C LEU A 33 20.13 44.87 6.81
N ILE A 34 18.88 45.33 6.91
CA ILE A 34 17.74 44.50 7.33
C ILE A 34 17.24 43.59 6.21
N ALA A 35 17.16 44.07 4.96
CA ALA A 35 16.59 43.29 3.87
C ALA A 35 17.42 42.02 3.54
N PRO A 36 18.77 42.05 3.48
CA PRO A 36 19.57 40.84 3.31
C PRO A 36 19.46 39.89 4.50
N MET A 37 19.46 40.42 5.74
CA MET A 37 19.25 39.59 6.94
C MET A 37 17.91 38.88 6.92
N TYR A 38 16.84 39.57 6.56
CA TYR A 38 15.51 38.98 6.40
C TYR A 38 15.49 37.92 5.30
N PHE A 39 16.13 38.18 4.16
CA PHE A 39 16.18 37.24 3.04
C PHE A 39 16.99 35.98 3.38
N ILE A 40 18.13 36.14 4.06
CA ILE A 40 18.95 35.02 4.55
C ILE A 40 18.21 34.23 5.62
N PHE A 41 17.54 34.89 6.56
CA PHE A 41 16.72 34.22 7.58
C PHE A 41 15.60 33.40 6.93
N ARG A 42 14.85 34.00 6.00
CA ARG A 42 13.77 33.31 5.29
C ARG A 42 14.28 32.15 4.44
N ARG A 43 15.43 32.31 3.78
CA ARG A 43 16.11 31.24 3.03
C ARG A 43 16.61 30.13 3.95
N SER A 44 17.19 30.46 5.10
CA SER A 44 17.66 29.48 6.09
C SER A 44 16.50 28.66 6.66
N GLN A 45 15.38 29.32 6.99
CA GLN A 45 14.16 28.63 7.41
C GLN A 45 13.63 27.69 6.31
N ARG A 46 13.69 28.12 5.05
CA ARG A 46 13.27 27.30 3.89
C ARG A 46 14.18 26.10 3.65
N ILE A 47 15.50 26.28 3.70
CA ILE A 47 16.48 25.19 3.56
C ILE A 47 16.36 24.20 4.73
N LYS A 48 16.08 24.67 5.95
CA LYS A 48 15.78 23.78 7.08
C LYS A 48 14.48 22.98 6.89
N SER A 49 13.52 23.52 6.13
CA SER A 49 12.27 22.83 5.80
C SER A 49 12.37 21.90 4.59
N GLU A 50 13.38 22.10 3.73
CA GLU A 50 13.65 21.21 2.61
C GLU A 50 14.32 19.94 3.14
N ARG A 51 13.54 18.87 3.17
CA ARG A 51 13.97 17.55 3.61
C ARG A 51 15.07 17.04 2.68
N ASN A 52 16.22 16.67 3.23
CA ASN A 52 17.35 16.20 2.43
C ASN A 52 17.16 14.72 2.09
N ASP A 53 16.39 14.46 1.03
CA ASP A 53 15.99 13.11 0.58
C ASP A 53 17.04 12.46 -0.36
N LEU A 54 18.32 12.81 -0.20
CA LEU A 54 19.41 12.35 -1.09
C LEU A 54 19.54 10.82 -1.18
N HIS A 55 19.12 10.12 -0.13
CA HIS A 55 19.12 8.66 -0.03
C HIS A 55 17.70 8.06 0.05
N GLY A 56 16.70 8.83 -0.34
CA GLY A 56 15.29 8.47 -0.27
C GLY A 56 14.52 9.24 0.80
N SER A 57 13.21 9.37 0.58
CA SER A 57 12.27 10.09 1.44
C SER A 57 11.56 9.17 2.47
N ALA A 58 11.96 7.89 2.53
CA ALA A 58 11.37 6.90 3.41
C ALA A 58 11.61 7.27 4.88
N HIS A 59 10.56 7.28 5.68
CA HIS A 59 10.61 7.60 7.09
C HIS A 59 9.41 6.99 7.83
N TRP A 60 9.45 7.03 9.16
CA TRP A 60 8.32 6.65 9.98
C TRP A 60 7.19 7.67 9.83
N ALA A 61 6.01 7.18 9.45
CA ALA A 61 4.86 8.03 9.21
C ALA A 61 4.50 8.87 10.44
N VAL A 62 4.26 10.17 10.22
CA VAL A 62 3.68 11.04 11.25
C VAL A 62 2.15 10.93 11.25
N GLN A 63 1.50 11.38 12.33
CA GLN A 63 0.04 11.26 12.49
C GLN A 63 -0.76 11.74 11.27
N LYS A 64 -0.42 12.92 10.73
CA LYS A 64 -1.12 13.47 9.55
C LYS A 64 -0.97 12.60 8.30
N GLU A 65 0.18 11.94 8.15
CA GLU A 65 0.41 11.03 7.02
C GLU A 65 -0.38 9.74 7.20
N VAL A 66 -0.43 9.20 8.43
CA VAL A 66 -1.26 8.03 8.76
C VAL A 66 -2.73 8.32 8.46
N GLU A 67 -3.25 9.46 8.89
CA GLU A 67 -4.62 9.89 8.62
C GLU A 67 -4.90 10.03 7.11
N ALA A 68 -3.91 10.47 6.33
CA ALA A 68 -4.03 10.61 4.88
C ALA A 68 -3.95 9.27 4.11
N THR A 69 -3.51 8.17 4.74
CA THR A 69 -3.34 6.87 4.05
C THR A 69 -4.66 6.15 3.73
N ASN A 70 -5.79 6.55 4.33
CA ASN A 70 -7.06 5.81 4.30
C ASN A 70 -6.97 4.36 4.84
N LEU A 71 -5.92 4.03 5.60
CA LEU A 71 -5.73 2.71 6.21
C LEU A 71 -6.38 2.61 7.61
N LEU A 72 -6.71 3.75 8.22
CA LEU A 72 -7.44 3.78 9.49
C LEU A 72 -8.87 3.27 9.30
N PRO A 73 -9.47 2.62 10.31
CA PRO A 73 -10.83 2.10 10.22
C PRO A 73 -11.84 3.16 9.77
N SER A 74 -12.52 2.88 8.66
CA SER A 74 -13.60 3.67 8.10
C SER A 74 -14.67 2.74 7.52
N GLU A 75 -15.84 3.27 7.16
CA GLU A 75 -16.84 2.45 6.45
C GLU A 75 -16.32 1.98 5.08
N ALA A 76 -15.44 2.76 4.42
CA ALA A 76 -14.90 2.42 3.10
C ALA A 76 -13.99 1.18 3.12
N ASN A 77 -13.22 0.99 4.20
CA ASN A 77 -12.33 -0.17 4.36
C ASN A 77 -12.85 -1.19 5.39
N ARG A 78 -14.14 -1.12 5.71
CA ARG A 78 -14.81 -2.11 6.54
C ARG A 78 -14.73 -3.47 5.86
N GLY A 79 -14.29 -4.47 6.62
CA GLY A 79 -14.02 -5.80 6.08
C GLY A 79 -12.76 -5.90 5.22
N GLY A 80 -11.87 -4.90 5.24
CA GLY A 80 -10.57 -4.99 4.60
C GLY A 80 -9.63 -6.01 5.27
N VAL A 81 -8.55 -6.32 4.57
CA VAL A 81 -7.43 -7.12 5.08
C VAL A 81 -6.77 -6.37 6.24
N VAL A 82 -6.62 -7.05 7.37
CA VAL A 82 -5.98 -6.50 8.56
C VAL A 82 -4.51 -6.86 8.52
N PHE A 83 -3.62 -5.86 8.47
CA PHE A 83 -2.17 -6.09 8.31
C PHE A 83 -1.30 -5.39 9.37
N GLY A 84 -1.89 -4.60 10.26
CA GLY A 84 -1.13 -3.90 11.29
C GLY A 84 -2.01 -3.16 12.29
N ALA A 85 -1.36 -2.47 13.22
CA ALA A 85 -2.03 -1.62 14.19
C ALA A 85 -1.22 -0.35 14.43
N TRP A 86 -1.92 0.77 14.56
CA TRP A 86 -1.36 2.06 14.90
C TRP A 86 -1.95 2.55 16.22
N ARG A 87 -1.11 3.11 17.09
CA ARG A 87 -1.55 3.69 18.35
C ARG A 87 -1.63 5.19 18.18
N ASP A 88 -2.82 5.75 18.38
CA ASP A 88 -3.02 7.19 18.32
C ASP A 88 -2.43 7.90 19.55
N PRO A 89 -2.29 9.25 19.53
CA PRO A 89 -1.77 10.00 20.67
C PRO A 89 -2.61 9.89 21.95
N SER A 90 -3.88 9.48 21.84
CA SER A 90 -4.75 9.22 23.00
C SER A 90 -4.48 7.85 23.64
N GLY A 91 -3.61 7.05 23.03
CA GLY A 91 -3.25 5.71 23.47
C GLY A 91 -4.15 4.60 22.93
N ARG A 92 -5.16 4.92 22.11
CA ARG A 92 -6.07 3.95 21.52
C ARG A 92 -5.42 3.26 20.32
N VAL A 93 -5.60 1.94 20.25
CA VAL A 93 -5.09 1.12 19.16
C VAL A 93 -6.13 1.06 18.04
N GLN A 94 -5.71 1.35 16.83
CA GLN A 94 -6.51 1.25 15.60
C GLN A 94 -5.88 0.25 14.65
N TYR A 95 -6.64 -0.74 14.22
CA TYR A 95 -6.17 -1.75 13.27
C TYR A 95 -6.15 -1.17 11.86
N LEU A 96 -5.02 -1.29 11.18
CA LEU A 96 -4.85 -0.85 9.80
C LEU A 96 -5.50 -1.85 8.86
N ARG A 97 -6.33 -1.35 7.94
CA ARG A 97 -7.12 -2.13 7.01
C ARG A 97 -6.96 -1.64 5.59
N HIS A 98 -6.83 -2.58 4.67
CA HIS A 98 -6.81 -2.29 3.25
C HIS A 98 -7.93 -3.08 2.54
N LYS A 99 -8.79 -2.36 1.80
CA LYS A 99 -9.88 -2.93 1.01
C LYS A 99 -9.82 -2.35 -0.40
N GLY A 100 -8.84 -2.81 -1.17
CA GLY A 100 -8.61 -2.39 -2.54
C GLY A 100 -8.14 -3.57 -3.41
N PRO A 101 -8.00 -3.35 -4.73
CA PRO A 101 -7.53 -4.36 -5.67
C PRO A 101 -6.03 -4.68 -5.51
N GLU A 102 -5.29 -3.92 -4.71
CA GLU A 102 -3.85 -4.05 -4.56
C GLU A 102 -3.45 -5.35 -3.87
N HIS A 103 -2.35 -5.93 -4.33
CA HIS A 103 -1.77 -7.12 -3.71
C HIS A 103 -0.96 -6.77 -2.47
N MET A 104 -1.04 -7.62 -1.45
CA MET A 104 -0.29 -7.48 -0.21
C MET A 104 0.70 -8.64 -0.03
N MET A 105 1.95 -8.28 0.29
CA MET A 105 3.01 -9.23 0.60
C MET A 105 3.40 -9.11 2.07
N VAL A 106 3.37 -10.23 2.79
CA VAL A 106 3.80 -10.30 4.19
C VAL A 106 5.12 -11.05 4.28
N PHE A 107 6.19 -10.33 4.63
CA PHE A 107 7.48 -10.92 4.93
C PHE A 107 7.62 -11.15 6.43
N ALA A 108 7.49 -12.41 6.86
CA ALA A 108 7.43 -12.75 8.28
C ALA A 108 8.12 -14.11 8.57
N PRO A 109 9.13 -14.17 9.46
CA PRO A 109 9.79 -15.42 9.86
C PRO A 109 8.82 -16.43 10.49
N THR A 110 9.27 -17.67 10.69
CA THR A 110 8.51 -18.65 11.49
C THR A 110 8.33 -18.14 12.92
N ARG A 111 7.18 -18.46 13.53
CA ARG A 111 6.78 -18.04 14.90
C ARG A 111 6.68 -16.51 15.14
N SER A 112 6.69 -15.70 14.09
CA SER A 112 6.45 -14.24 14.15
C SER A 112 4.98 -13.84 14.38
N GLY A 113 4.07 -14.82 14.39
CA GLY A 113 2.65 -14.55 14.59
C GLY A 113 1.86 -14.16 13.34
N LYS A 114 2.38 -14.35 12.11
CA LYS A 114 1.64 -14.01 10.87
C LYS A 114 0.22 -14.61 10.79
N GLY A 115 0.03 -15.81 11.35
CA GLY A 115 -1.28 -16.47 11.42
C GLY A 115 -2.25 -15.71 12.31
N VAL A 116 -1.86 -15.46 13.55
CA VAL A 116 -2.72 -14.81 14.57
C VAL A 116 -2.85 -13.30 14.39
N GLY A 117 -1.85 -12.63 13.81
CA GLY A 117 -1.81 -11.17 13.69
C GLY A 117 -2.39 -10.63 12.38
N ILE A 118 -2.42 -11.45 11.32
CA ILE A 118 -2.82 -11.01 9.97
C ILE A 118 -3.86 -11.96 9.37
N VAL A 119 -3.53 -13.25 9.24
CA VAL A 119 -4.37 -14.21 8.49
C VAL A 119 -5.72 -14.43 9.19
N ILE A 120 -5.72 -14.87 10.44
CA ILE A 120 -6.96 -15.14 11.20
C ILE A 120 -7.81 -13.88 11.35
N PRO A 121 -7.28 -12.71 11.78
CA PRO A 121 -8.04 -11.47 11.83
C PRO A 121 -8.68 -11.11 10.48
N THR A 122 -7.94 -11.26 9.39
CA THR A 122 -8.46 -11.04 8.04
C THR A 122 -9.57 -12.01 7.71
N LEU A 123 -9.43 -13.30 7.98
CA LEU A 123 -10.45 -14.31 7.66
C LEU A 123 -11.74 -14.14 8.47
N VAL A 124 -11.71 -13.48 9.63
CA VAL A 124 -12.93 -13.17 10.39
C VAL A 124 -13.47 -11.76 10.13
N SER A 125 -12.69 -10.86 9.53
CA SER A 125 -13.16 -9.52 9.13
C SER A 125 -13.56 -9.42 7.66
N TRP A 126 -12.90 -10.15 6.77
CA TRP A 126 -13.07 -10.10 5.31
C TRP A 126 -14.46 -10.56 4.92
N ASP A 127 -15.27 -9.61 4.47
CA ASP A 127 -16.69 -9.76 4.18
C ASP A 127 -16.97 -10.23 2.74
N GLU A 128 -15.93 -10.33 1.90
CA GLU A 128 -16.00 -10.89 0.55
C GLU A 128 -15.58 -12.37 0.52
N SER A 129 -15.67 -12.97 -0.67
CA SER A 129 -15.17 -14.32 -0.96
C SER A 129 -13.66 -14.42 -0.78
N VAL A 130 -13.18 -15.58 -0.33
CA VAL A 130 -11.76 -15.86 -0.12
C VAL A 130 -11.44 -17.31 -0.46
N LEU A 131 -10.32 -17.53 -1.15
CA LEU A 131 -9.70 -18.84 -1.34
C LEU A 131 -8.42 -18.89 -0.47
N VAL A 132 -8.30 -19.91 0.37
CA VAL A 132 -7.20 -20.02 1.33
C VAL A 132 -6.44 -21.32 1.10
N LEU A 133 -5.14 -21.21 0.84
CA LEU A 133 -4.24 -22.36 0.88
C LEU A 133 -3.83 -22.60 2.34
N ASP A 134 -4.44 -23.61 2.96
CA ASP A 134 -4.27 -23.92 4.39
C ASP A 134 -3.58 -25.27 4.60
N ILE A 135 -2.25 -25.29 4.43
CA ILE A 135 -1.41 -26.50 4.55
C ILE A 135 -1.56 -27.19 5.91
N LYS A 136 -1.90 -26.43 6.97
CA LYS A 136 -1.99 -26.96 8.35
C LYS A 136 -3.41 -27.22 8.84
N GLY A 137 -4.43 -26.72 8.15
CA GLY A 137 -5.83 -26.77 8.59
C GLY A 137 -6.20 -25.81 9.74
N GLU A 138 -5.26 -24.98 10.21
CA GLU A 138 -5.48 -24.06 11.34
C GLU A 138 -6.47 -22.95 10.98
N ASN A 139 -6.40 -22.44 9.74
CA ASN A 139 -7.29 -21.37 9.29
C ASN A 139 -8.72 -21.89 9.18
N TRP A 140 -8.92 -23.08 8.59
CA TRP A 140 -10.23 -23.71 8.51
C TRP A 140 -10.82 -23.95 9.90
N ALA A 141 -10.06 -24.59 10.79
CA ALA A 141 -10.52 -24.94 12.13
C ALA A 141 -10.95 -23.72 12.95
N LEU A 142 -10.24 -22.59 12.84
CA LEU A 142 -10.48 -21.40 13.65
C LEU A 142 -11.51 -20.44 13.04
N THR A 143 -11.69 -20.43 11.72
CA THR A 143 -12.42 -19.34 11.05
C THR A 143 -13.67 -19.78 10.29
N SER A 144 -13.75 -21.03 9.82
CA SER A 144 -14.86 -21.52 8.98
C SER A 144 -16.24 -21.32 9.64
N GLY A 145 -16.37 -21.71 10.91
CA GLY A 145 -17.61 -21.56 11.65
C GLY A 145 -18.02 -20.10 11.87
N PHE A 146 -17.07 -19.17 12.01
CA PHE A 146 -17.38 -17.74 12.08
C PHE A 146 -17.89 -17.23 10.73
N ARG A 147 -17.21 -17.57 9.64
CA ARG A 147 -17.62 -17.16 8.29
C ARG A 147 -19.01 -17.68 7.94
N GLU A 148 -19.33 -18.92 8.31
CA GLU A 148 -20.66 -19.49 8.09
C GLU A 148 -21.74 -18.86 8.98
N ARG A 149 -21.50 -18.78 10.29
CA ARG A 149 -22.56 -18.40 11.24
C ARG A 149 -22.74 -16.89 11.37
N VAL A 150 -21.66 -16.12 11.31
CA VAL A 150 -21.66 -14.68 11.53
C VAL A 150 -21.69 -13.92 10.20
N LEU A 151 -20.79 -14.24 9.27
CA LEU A 151 -20.76 -13.59 7.95
C LEU A 151 -21.81 -14.15 6.98
N LYS A 152 -22.49 -15.26 7.33
CA LYS A 152 -23.51 -15.93 6.51
C LYS A 152 -22.99 -16.38 5.14
N GLN A 153 -21.69 -16.70 5.06
CA GLN A 153 -21.04 -17.15 3.85
C GLN A 153 -21.01 -18.68 3.76
N ARG A 154 -20.97 -19.21 2.54
CA ARG A 154 -20.72 -20.65 2.33
C ARG A 154 -19.23 -20.95 2.51
N ALA A 155 -18.89 -21.74 3.53
CA ALA A 155 -17.53 -22.22 3.75
C ALA A 155 -17.39 -23.66 3.22
N LEU A 156 -16.40 -23.91 2.37
CA LEU A 156 -16.08 -25.23 1.82
C LEU A 156 -14.61 -25.56 2.08
N LYS A 157 -14.34 -26.78 2.54
CA LYS A 157 -12.99 -27.33 2.70
C LYS A 157 -12.74 -28.32 1.57
N PHE A 158 -11.66 -28.12 0.81
CA PHE A 158 -11.16 -29.12 -0.12
C PHE A 158 -9.85 -29.70 0.41
N ASP A 159 -9.90 -30.95 0.86
CA ASP A 159 -8.77 -31.75 1.32
C ASP A 159 -8.95 -33.17 0.77
N PRO A 160 -8.24 -33.55 -0.31
CA PRO A 160 -8.45 -34.83 -0.97
C PRO A 160 -8.13 -36.05 -0.08
N THR A 161 -7.49 -35.83 1.08
CA THR A 161 -7.16 -36.89 2.06
C THR A 161 -8.23 -37.04 3.14
N ALA A 162 -9.12 -36.06 3.30
CA ALA A 162 -10.12 -36.04 4.36
C ALA A 162 -11.48 -36.58 3.90
N LEU A 163 -12.13 -37.35 4.77
CA LEU A 163 -13.47 -37.93 4.50
C LEU A 163 -14.58 -36.87 4.40
N ASP A 164 -14.43 -35.75 5.10
CA ASP A 164 -15.38 -34.64 5.16
C ASP A 164 -15.06 -33.52 4.14
N SER A 165 -14.22 -33.80 3.15
CA SER A 165 -13.88 -32.83 2.11
C SER A 165 -15.03 -32.59 1.14
N ALA A 166 -15.15 -31.35 0.69
CA ALA A 166 -15.86 -31.03 -0.53
C ALA A 166 -15.28 -31.81 -1.71
N ARG A 167 -16.12 -32.07 -2.71
CA ARG A 167 -15.73 -32.74 -3.95
C ARG A 167 -15.53 -31.70 -5.02
N PHE A 168 -14.44 -31.82 -5.77
CA PHE A 168 -14.14 -30.96 -6.90
C PHE A 168 -13.72 -31.83 -8.08
N ASN A 169 -14.36 -31.62 -9.22
CA ASN A 169 -13.95 -32.24 -10.47
C ASN A 169 -13.66 -31.12 -11.47
N PRO A 170 -12.39 -30.85 -11.81
CA PRO A 170 -12.04 -29.78 -12.73
C PRO A 170 -12.65 -29.97 -14.12
N LEU A 171 -12.96 -31.21 -14.52
CA LEU A 171 -13.57 -31.49 -15.81
C LEU A 171 -15.01 -30.94 -15.93
N LEU A 172 -15.68 -30.68 -14.81
CA LEU A 172 -17.01 -30.06 -14.80
C LEU A 172 -16.98 -28.58 -15.21
N GLU A 173 -15.80 -27.93 -15.17
CA GLU A 173 -15.64 -26.54 -15.59
C GLU A 173 -15.46 -26.40 -17.11
N ILE A 174 -15.35 -27.52 -17.84
CA ILE A 174 -15.17 -27.54 -19.29
C ILE A 174 -16.50 -27.23 -19.97
N ARG A 175 -16.54 -26.14 -20.74
CA ARG A 175 -17.73 -25.77 -21.51
C ARG A 175 -17.83 -26.64 -22.76
N LEU A 176 -18.98 -27.29 -22.94
CA LEU A 176 -19.28 -28.11 -24.11
C LEU A 176 -19.77 -27.24 -25.29
N ASP A 177 -19.03 -26.18 -25.59
CA ASP A 177 -19.28 -25.27 -26.71
C ASP A 177 -18.01 -25.13 -27.59
N LEU A 178 -17.94 -24.08 -28.41
CA LEU A 178 -16.77 -23.82 -29.28
C LEU A 178 -15.45 -23.63 -28.50
N ASN A 179 -15.50 -23.44 -27.18
CA ASN A 179 -14.32 -23.31 -26.30
C ASN A 179 -13.86 -24.62 -25.69
N MET A 180 -14.56 -25.75 -25.89
CA MET A 180 -14.27 -27.02 -25.21
C MET A 180 -12.80 -27.41 -25.31
N VAL A 181 -12.23 -27.39 -26.51
CA VAL A 181 -10.81 -27.74 -26.73
C VAL A 181 -9.87 -26.82 -25.95
N LYS A 182 -10.16 -25.51 -25.92
CA LYS A 182 -9.37 -24.53 -25.18
C LYS A 182 -9.45 -24.77 -23.67
N ASP A 183 -10.63 -25.08 -23.15
CA ASP A 183 -10.84 -25.35 -21.72
C ASP A 183 -10.12 -26.64 -21.30
N VAL A 184 -10.21 -27.69 -22.12
CA VAL A 184 -9.47 -28.94 -21.93
C VAL A 184 -7.96 -28.68 -21.92
N GLN A 185 -7.46 -27.94 -22.90
CA GLN A 185 -6.04 -27.58 -22.99
C GLN A 185 -5.59 -26.80 -21.75
N ASN A 186 -6.36 -25.82 -21.28
CA ASN A 186 -6.02 -25.07 -20.06
C ASN A 186 -5.91 -25.98 -18.83
N ILE A 187 -6.86 -26.90 -18.63
CA ILE A 187 -6.82 -27.86 -17.52
C ILE A 187 -5.64 -28.82 -17.66
N CYS A 188 -5.37 -29.33 -18.86
CA CYS A 188 -4.24 -30.23 -19.10
C CYS A 188 -2.90 -29.52 -18.86
N THR A 189 -2.77 -28.24 -19.23
CA THR A 189 -1.58 -27.44 -18.93
C THR A 189 -1.38 -27.31 -17.42
N LEU A 190 -2.43 -27.02 -16.65
CA LEU A 190 -2.33 -26.92 -15.17
C LEU A 190 -1.84 -28.23 -14.52
N ILE A 191 -2.14 -29.38 -15.13
CA ILE A 191 -1.74 -30.70 -14.61
C ILE A 191 -0.30 -31.05 -15.02
N VAL A 192 0.06 -30.76 -16.27
CA VAL A 192 1.33 -31.19 -16.89
C VAL A 192 2.47 -30.19 -16.62
N ASP A 193 2.15 -28.91 -16.44
CA ASP A 193 3.09 -27.83 -16.13
C ASP A 193 2.72 -27.14 -14.80
N PRO A 194 2.94 -27.81 -13.65
CA PRO A 194 2.60 -27.27 -12.34
C PRO A 194 3.45 -26.05 -11.95
N ASP A 195 4.65 -25.92 -12.54
CA ASP A 195 5.59 -24.83 -12.25
C ASP A 195 5.34 -23.59 -13.14
N GLY A 196 4.49 -23.71 -14.18
CA GLY A 196 4.23 -22.63 -15.13
C GLY A 196 5.45 -22.23 -15.98
N LYS A 197 6.41 -23.14 -16.17
CA LYS A 197 7.62 -22.88 -16.97
C LYS A 197 7.39 -23.09 -18.46
N GLY A 198 6.22 -23.60 -18.83
CA GLY A 198 5.87 -24.02 -20.17
C GLY A 198 6.23 -25.48 -20.42
N LEU A 199 5.66 -26.04 -21.49
CA LEU A 199 5.93 -27.40 -21.95
C LEU A 199 7.30 -27.45 -22.66
N GLU A 200 8.40 -27.34 -21.92
CA GLU A 200 9.75 -27.33 -22.51
C GLU A 200 10.23 -28.74 -22.88
N ASP A 201 9.93 -29.74 -22.03
CA ASP A 201 10.33 -31.14 -22.22
C ASP A 201 9.44 -31.86 -23.24
N HIS A 202 10.04 -32.74 -24.04
CA HIS A 202 9.33 -33.62 -24.96
C HIS A 202 8.30 -34.50 -24.24
N TRP A 203 8.63 -34.97 -23.03
CA TRP A 203 7.70 -35.76 -22.22
C TRP A 203 6.47 -34.96 -21.80
N ALA A 204 6.66 -33.70 -21.40
CA ALA A 204 5.57 -32.81 -21.05
C ALA A 204 4.64 -32.56 -22.25
N LYS A 205 5.20 -32.28 -23.44
CA LYS A 205 4.41 -32.08 -24.66
C LYS A 205 3.60 -33.33 -25.04
N THR A 206 4.26 -34.49 -25.03
CA THR A 206 3.59 -35.76 -25.40
C THR A 206 2.50 -36.12 -24.39
N ALA A 207 2.75 -35.92 -23.09
CA ALA A 207 1.75 -36.14 -22.04
C ALA A 207 0.56 -35.17 -22.18
N PHE A 208 0.82 -33.91 -22.51
CA PHE A 208 -0.21 -32.92 -22.78
C PHE A 208 -1.11 -33.34 -23.94
N ASP A 209 -0.53 -33.69 -25.10
CA ASP A 209 -1.31 -34.09 -26.28
C ASP A 209 -2.17 -35.33 -26.00
N LEU A 210 -1.60 -36.32 -25.32
CA LEU A 210 -2.33 -37.52 -24.90
C LEU A 210 -3.48 -37.18 -23.96
N LEU A 211 -3.22 -36.38 -22.92
CA LEU A 211 -4.22 -36.04 -21.91
C LEU A 211 -5.36 -35.23 -22.51
N VAL A 212 -5.07 -34.27 -23.40
CA VAL A 212 -6.09 -33.52 -24.15
C VAL A 212 -6.99 -34.46 -24.94
N GLY A 213 -6.39 -35.39 -25.70
CA GLY A 213 -7.15 -36.37 -26.48
C GLY A 213 -8.05 -37.26 -25.62
N VAL A 214 -7.53 -37.78 -24.51
CA VAL A 214 -8.27 -38.64 -23.58
C VAL A 214 -9.41 -37.88 -22.90
N VAL A 215 -9.18 -36.65 -22.43
CA VAL A 215 -10.22 -35.85 -21.77
C VAL A 215 -11.34 -35.51 -22.76
N ILE A 216 -11.02 -35.12 -23.99
CA ILE A 216 -12.03 -34.88 -25.03
C ILE A 216 -12.84 -36.15 -25.30
N PHE A 217 -12.17 -37.30 -25.44
CA PHE A 217 -12.84 -38.58 -25.64
C PHE A 217 -13.83 -38.89 -24.52
N VAL A 218 -13.43 -38.74 -23.26
CA VAL A 218 -14.28 -38.99 -22.09
C VAL A 218 -15.48 -38.03 -21.99
N LEU A 219 -15.37 -36.80 -22.52
CA LEU A 219 -16.45 -35.81 -22.45
C LEU A 219 -17.47 -35.95 -23.58
N VAL A 220 -17.05 -36.47 -24.75
CA VAL A 220 -17.85 -36.49 -25.97
C VAL A 220 -18.42 -37.87 -26.29
N CYS A 221 -17.75 -38.94 -25.87
CA CYS A 221 -18.17 -40.33 -26.10
C CYS A 221 -18.88 -40.92 -24.88
#